data_AF-F6VR97-F1
#
_entry.id   AF-F6VR97-F1
#
_cell.length_a   1.000
_cell.length_b   1.000
_cell.length_c   1.000
_cell.angle_alpha   90.00
_cell.angle_beta   90.00
_cell.angle_gamma   90.00
#
_symmetry.space_group_name_H-M   'P 1'
#
loop_
_entity.id
_entity.type
_entity.pdbx_description
1 polymer ?
#
loop_
_entity_poly.entity_id
_entity_poly.type
_entity_poly.pdbx_seq_one_letter_code
_entity_poly.pdbx_strand_id
1 'polypeptide(L)'
;MVVTIALFYNLWTIPLRATFVTDIQTPWQGVWFAMDAISDLIYVIDIFIKFRTKFLKSGIYINDHNLIVRHRLHEWTILFDVISIFPSDLFFISHINPYYRMNRIARFYRTLTFIRMVESNTKFPNIWRFLNLMHSYLVILHYNACVYFTLSATNGYGNLLTSWSYPDPNLFPEYGFVTRQYSYSFYWSIKVLTLVGGTPLPETNWQFAYTILLQLLS
;
A
#
# COMPACT_ATOMS: atom_id res chain seq x y z
N MET A 1 2.14 16.56 5.72
CA MET A 1 3.51 16.07 5.49
C MET A 1 3.81 14.84 6.33
N VAL A 2 3.89 14.93 7.67
CA VAL A 2 4.22 13.78 8.54
C VAL A 2 3.27 12.58 8.34
N VAL A 3 1.96 12.83 8.29
CA VAL A 3 0.93 11.80 8.05
C VAL A 3 1.08 11.15 6.67
N THR A 4 1.48 11.92 5.66
CA THR A 4 1.69 11.42 4.30
C THR A 4 2.89 10.49 4.24
N ILE A 5 3.96 10.80 4.98
CA ILE A 5 5.14 9.94 5.09
C ILE A 5 4.78 8.63 5.79
N ALA A 6 4.03 8.68 6.90
CA ALA A 6 3.53 7.49 7.57
C ALA A 6 2.62 6.65 6.65
N LEU A 7 1.80 7.29 5.83
CA LEU A 7 0.97 6.60 4.85
C LEU A 7 1.81 5.92 3.76
N PHE A 8 2.82 6.60 3.21
CA PHE A 8 3.73 5.99 2.24
C PHE A 8 4.52 4.82 2.82
N TYR A 9 4.94 4.90 4.10
CA TYR A 9 5.51 3.74 4.80
C TYR A 9 4.54 2.56 4.75
N ASN A 10 3.31 2.73 5.25
CA ASN A 10 2.32 1.64 5.27
C ASN A 10 1.98 1.12 3.87
N LEU A 11 1.86 2.02 2.90
CA LEU A 11 1.55 1.70 1.50
C LEU A 11 2.58 0.74 0.89
N TRP A 12 3.86 0.93 1.18
CA TRP A 12 4.94 0.09 0.64
C TRP A 12 5.22 -1.14 1.51
N THR A 13 5.24 -1.00 2.84
CA THR A 13 5.73 -2.07 3.70
C THR A 13 4.68 -3.14 3.98
N ILE A 14 3.38 -2.79 4.03
CA ILE A 14 2.32 -3.77 4.34
C ILE A 14 2.26 -4.90 3.31
N PRO A 15 2.05 -4.64 1.99
CA PRO A 15 1.99 -5.71 0.99
C PRO A 15 3.29 -6.53 0.94
N LEU A 16 4.45 -5.87 1.01
CA LEU A 16 5.75 -6.53 1.02
C LEU A 16 5.88 -7.53 2.18
N ARG A 17 5.58 -7.08 3.41
CA ARG A 17 5.66 -7.91 4.62
C ARG A 17 4.61 -9.03 4.63
N ALA A 18 3.45 -8.77 4.04
CA ALA A 18 2.36 -9.74 3.97
C ALA A 18 2.66 -10.87 2.98
N THR A 19 3.37 -10.57 1.89
CA THR A 19 3.79 -11.55 0.88
C THR A 19 5.04 -12.32 1.30
N PHE A 20 6.07 -11.65 1.83
CA PHE A 20 7.37 -12.26 2.18
C PHE A 20 7.52 -12.41 3.70
N VAL A 21 6.61 -13.17 4.33
CA VAL A 21 6.52 -13.27 5.79
C VAL A 21 7.79 -13.89 6.39
N THR A 22 8.28 -14.99 5.83
CA THR A 22 9.42 -15.76 6.33
C THR A 22 10.75 -15.01 6.25
N ASP A 23 10.91 -14.16 5.24
CA ASP A 23 12.19 -13.53 4.94
C ASP A 23 12.27 -12.08 5.45
N ILE A 24 11.12 -11.39 5.53
CA ILE A 24 11.07 -9.96 5.89
C ILE A 24 10.42 -9.74 7.25
N GLN A 25 9.26 -10.37 7.50
CA GLN A 25 8.47 -10.10 8.71
C GLN A 25 9.06 -10.79 9.95
N THR A 26 9.39 -12.08 9.87
CA THR A 26 9.82 -12.87 11.04
C THR A 26 11.21 -12.46 11.58
N PRO A 27 12.25 -12.16 10.76
CA PRO A 27 13.58 -11.90 11.31
C PRO A 27 13.68 -10.55 12.04
N TRP A 28 12.87 -9.57 11.63
CA TRP A 28 12.93 -8.18 12.11
C TRP A 28 11.65 -7.74 12.81
N GLN A 29 10.88 -8.68 13.36
CA GLN A 29 9.54 -8.44 13.92
C GLN A 29 9.50 -7.30 14.94
N GLY A 30 10.50 -7.18 15.81
CA GLY A 30 10.58 -6.10 16.82
C GLY A 30 10.73 -4.71 16.20
N VAL A 31 11.55 -4.59 15.15
CA VAL A 31 11.74 -3.32 14.42
C VAL A 31 10.44 -2.94 13.72
N TRP A 32 9.78 -3.90 13.08
CA TRP A 32 8.50 -3.68 12.44
C TRP A 32 7.43 -3.23 13.41
N PHE A 33 7.34 -3.86 14.59
CA PHE A 33 6.40 -3.46 15.62
C PHE A 33 6.64 -2.02 16.10
N ALA A 34 7.90 -1.62 16.28
CA ALA A 34 8.25 -0.25 16.65
C ALA A 34 7.84 0.77 15.56
N MET A 35 8.15 0.49 14.30
CA MET A 35 7.79 1.36 13.18
C MET A 35 6.27 1.46 13.00
N ASP A 36 5.57 0.34 13.17
CA ASP A 36 4.11 0.25 13.13
C ASP A 36 3.47 1.07 14.26
N ALA A 37 4.00 0.99 15.48
CA ALA A 37 3.55 1.78 16.62
C ALA A 37 3.79 3.28 16.42
N ILE A 38 4.94 3.67 15.85
CA ILE A 38 5.23 5.07 15.51
C ILE A 38 4.23 5.59 14.49
N SER A 39 3.93 4.81 13.45
CA SER A 39 2.94 5.19 12.44
C SER A 39 1.54 5.34 13.04
N ASP A 40 1.12 4.40 13.88
CA ASP A 40 -0.19 4.45 14.54
C ASP A 40 -0.29 5.67 15.47
N LEU A 41 0.78 6.00 16.19
CA LEU A 41 0.86 7.20 17.03
C LEU A 41 0.71 8.49 16.21
N ILE A 42 1.36 8.58 15.04
CA ILE A 42 1.21 9.72 14.12
C ILE A 42 -0.26 9.88 13.70
N TYR A 43 -0.94 8.78 13.41
CA TYR A 43 -2.36 8.81 13.01
C TYR A 43 -3.29 9.25 14.13
N VAL A 44 -3.02 8.81 15.36
CA VAL A 44 -3.76 9.22 16.55
C VAL A 44 -3.57 10.72 16.81
N ILE A 45 -2.32 11.20 16.80
CA ILE A 45 -2.00 12.62 16.99
C ILE A 45 -2.66 13.50 15.92
N ASP A 46 -2.66 13.06 14.65
CA ASP A 46 -3.33 13.76 13.56
C ASP A 46 -4.84 13.93 13.79
N ILE A 47 -5.52 12.92 14.33
CA ILE A 47 -6.94 13.06 14.71
C ILE A 47 -7.10 14.09 15.82
N PHE A 48 -6.30 14.01 16.88
CA PHE A 48 -6.38 14.96 17.98
C PHE A 48 -6.17 16.41 17.51
N ILE A 49 -5.22 16.64 16.61
CA ILE A 49 -4.98 17.96 16.01
C ILE A 49 -6.21 18.39 15.21
N LYS A 50 -6.81 17.53 14.38
CA LYS A 50 -8.00 17.88 13.57
C LYS A 50 -9.19 18.35 14.40
N PHE A 51 -9.41 17.75 15.57
CA PHE A 51 -10.48 18.16 16.50
C PHE A 51 -10.20 19.51 17.19
N ARG A 52 -8.96 20.01 17.12
CA ARG A 52 -8.55 21.33 17.62
C ARG A 52 -8.38 22.37 16.51
N THR A 53 -8.27 21.95 15.25
CA THR A 53 -8.09 22.84 14.11
C THR A 53 -9.37 23.59 13.76
N LYS A 54 -9.29 24.92 13.80
CA LYS A 54 -10.36 25.85 13.39
C LYS A 54 -10.78 25.58 11.95
N PHE A 55 -12.05 25.78 11.66
CA PHE A 55 -12.59 25.71 10.30
C PHE A 55 -13.15 27.06 9.87
N LEU A 56 -13.14 27.31 8.57
CA LEU A 56 -13.68 28.52 7.97
C LEU A 56 -15.16 28.29 7.65
N LYS A 57 -16.03 29.17 8.13
CA LYS A 57 -17.45 29.18 7.78
C LYS A 57 -17.83 30.59 7.35
N SER A 58 -18.30 30.75 6.12
CA SER A 58 -18.70 32.05 5.55
C SER A 58 -17.61 33.14 5.66
N GLY A 59 -16.34 32.79 5.46
CA GLY A 59 -15.21 33.73 5.51
C GLY A 59 -14.69 34.06 6.92
N ILE A 60 -15.30 33.52 7.97
CA ILE A 60 -14.88 33.75 9.37
C ILE A 60 -14.35 32.44 9.97
N TYR A 61 -13.23 32.52 10.69
CA TYR A 61 -12.68 31.39 11.43
C TYR A 61 -13.46 31.15 12.71
N ILE A 62 -14.07 29.97 12.84
CA ILE A 62 -14.76 29.54 14.05
C ILE A 62 -13.76 28.84 14.97
N ASN A 63 -13.63 29.34 16.21
CA ASN A 63 -12.73 28.79 17.24
C ASN A 63 -13.48 28.11 18.40
N ASP A 64 -14.80 28.00 18.32
CA ASP A 64 -15.58 27.34 19.36
C ASP A 64 -15.41 25.81 19.24
N HIS A 65 -14.93 25.19 20.32
CA HIS A 65 -14.64 23.76 20.35
C HIS A 65 -15.87 22.90 20.06
N ASN A 66 -17.04 23.27 20.59
CA ASN A 66 -18.28 22.50 20.39
C ASN A 66 -18.73 22.53 18.93
N LEU A 67 -18.56 23.67 18.27
CA LEU A 67 -18.88 23.83 16.85
C LEU A 67 -17.88 23.08 15.97
N ILE A 68 -16.59 23.07 16.31
CA ILE A 68 -15.57 22.31 15.61
C ILE A 68 -15.89 20.82 15.67
N VAL A 69 -16.16 20.27 16.86
CA VAL A 69 -16.47 18.85 17.03
C VAL A 69 -17.72 18.46 16.24
N ARG A 70 -18.82 19.22 16.36
CA ARG A 70 -20.06 18.94 15.60
C ARG A 70 -19.85 18.95 14.09
N HIS A 71 -19.10 19.94 13.59
CA HIS A 71 -18.80 20.02 12.17
C HIS A 71 -17.98 18.81 11.70
N ARG A 72 -16.96 18.41 12.47
CA ARG A 72 -16.10 17.27 12.14
C ARG A 72 -16.83 15.93 12.17
N LEU A 73 -17.73 15.73 13.12
CA LEU A 73 -18.52 14.48 13.21
C LEU A 73 -19.46 14.29 12.02
N HIS A 74 -19.85 15.38 11.35
CA HIS A 74 -20.70 15.33 10.15
C HIS A 74 -19.88 15.23 8.84
N GLU A 75 -18.56 15.30 8.92
CA GLU A 75 -17.68 15.25 7.74
C GLU A 75 -17.38 13.79 7.36
N TRP A 76 -17.59 13.40 6.10
CA TRP A 76 -17.32 12.04 5.62
C TRP A 76 -15.87 11.56 5.87
N THR A 77 -14.92 12.49 6.01
CA THR A 77 -13.52 12.18 6.28
C THR A 77 -13.30 11.54 7.66
N ILE A 78 -14.24 11.70 8.61
CA ILE A 78 -14.16 11.07 9.93
C ILE A 78 -14.28 9.55 9.85
N LEU A 79 -15.07 9.03 8.89
CA LEU A 79 -15.24 7.60 8.70
C LEU A 79 -13.90 6.93 8.34
N PHE A 80 -13.16 7.53 7.40
CA PHE A 80 -11.83 7.06 7.03
C PHE A 80 -10.82 7.17 8.17
N ASP A 81 -10.93 8.22 8.99
CA ASP A 81 -10.09 8.38 10.18
C ASP A 81 -10.35 7.27 11.21
N VAL A 82 -11.61 6.90 11.44
CA VAL A 82 -11.99 5.78 12.34
C VAL A 82 -11.51 4.44 11.78
N ILE A 83 -11.77 4.16 10.50
CA ILE A 83 -11.35 2.91 9.84
C ILE A 83 -9.82 2.73 9.94
N SER A 84 -9.07 3.81 9.76
CA SER A 84 -7.60 3.75 9.76
C SER A 84 -6.96 3.44 11.10
N ILE A 85 -7.64 3.74 12.21
CA ILE A 85 -7.16 3.46 13.58
C ILE A 85 -7.76 2.17 14.12
N PHE A 86 -8.82 1.66 13.47
CA PHE A 86 -9.49 0.45 13.92
C PHE A 86 -8.47 -0.67 14.17
N PRO A 87 -8.45 -1.26 15.38
CA PRO A 87 -7.42 -2.23 15.76
C PRO A 87 -7.77 -3.61 15.19
N SER A 88 -7.81 -3.73 13.86
CA SER A 88 -8.07 -4.97 13.13
C SER A 88 -7.08 -6.09 13.50
N ASP A 89 -5.88 -5.72 13.95
CA ASP A 89 -4.84 -6.66 14.35
C ASP A 89 -5.17 -7.39 15.65
N LEU A 90 -6.00 -6.80 16.53
CA LEU A 90 -6.36 -7.38 17.83
C LEU A 90 -7.44 -8.47 17.72
N PHE A 91 -8.16 -8.55 16.61
CA PHE A 91 -9.19 -9.57 16.42
C PHE A 91 -8.61 -10.94 16.02
N PHE A 92 -7.36 -10.99 15.56
CA PHE A 92 -6.69 -12.20 15.05
C PHE A 92 -5.36 -12.48 15.77
N ILE A 93 -5.41 -12.48 17.11
CA ILE A 93 -4.25 -12.67 18.01
C ILE A 93 -3.42 -13.93 17.71
N SER A 94 -3.99 -14.96 17.07
CA SER A 94 -3.29 -16.21 16.78
C SER A 94 -2.27 -16.13 15.63
N HIS A 95 -2.41 -15.16 14.71
CA HIS A 95 -1.49 -15.01 13.58
C HIS A 95 -1.23 -13.53 13.30
N ILE A 96 0.02 -13.09 13.53
CA ILE A 96 0.48 -11.74 13.18
C ILE A 96 0.56 -11.67 11.65
N ASN A 97 -0.56 -11.34 11.01
CA ASN A 97 -0.65 -11.20 9.57
C ASN A 97 -0.69 -9.72 9.20
N PRO A 98 0.33 -9.19 8.49
CA PRO A 98 0.35 -7.80 8.06
C PRO A 98 -0.85 -7.39 7.18
N TYR A 99 -1.57 -8.34 6.54
CA TYR A 99 -2.78 -8.04 5.75
C TYR A 99 -3.87 -7.33 6.57
N TYR A 100 -4.01 -7.65 7.87
CA TYR A 100 -5.00 -6.99 8.73
C TYR A 100 -4.71 -5.49 8.92
N ARG A 101 -3.49 -5.04 8.62
CA ARG A 101 -3.08 -3.63 8.69
C ARG A 101 -3.45 -2.79 7.48
N MET A 102 -4.04 -3.37 6.44
CA MET A 102 -4.42 -2.63 5.23
C MET A 102 -5.41 -1.49 5.48
N ASN A 103 -6.20 -1.53 6.56
CA ASN A 103 -7.10 -0.45 6.95
C ASN A 103 -6.37 0.89 7.18
N ARG A 104 -5.08 0.88 7.51
CA ARG A 104 -4.24 2.08 7.69
C ARG A 104 -4.06 2.88 6.39
N ILE A 105 -4.33 2.28 5.23
CA ILE A 105 -4.27 2.92 3.90
C ILE A 105 -5.54 3.77 3.62
N ALA A 106 -6.63 3.58 4.38
CA ALA A 106 -7.88 4.32 4.22
C ALA A 106 -7.73 5.85 4.31
N ARG A 107 -6.62 6.35 4.89
CA ARG A 107 -6.26 7.78 4.94
C ARG A 107 -5.72 8.36 3.63
N PHE A 108 -5.82 7.66 2.51
CA PHE A 108 -5.31 8.13 1.21
C PHE A 108 -5.80 9.55 0.84
N TYR A 109 -7.00 9.95 1.29
CA TYR A 109 -7.52 11.30 1.10
C TYR A 109 -6.59 12.41 1.64
N ARG A 110 -5.85 12.16 2.73
CA ARG A 110 -4.88 13.13 3.29
C ARG A 110 -3.69 13.32 2.38
N THR A 111 -3.23 12.25 1.73
CA THR A 111 -2.18 12.31 0.72
C THR A 111 -2.61 13.15 -0.46
N LEU A 112 -3.86 12.99 -0.93
CA LEU A 112 -4.42 13.83 -2.00
C LEU A 112 -4.44 15.32 -1.63
N THR A 113 -4.87 15.65 -0.40
CA THR A 113 -4.83 17.04 0.09
C THR A 113 -3.40 17.58 0.11
N PHE A 114 -2.44 16.78 0.58
CA PHE A 114 -1.03 17.17 0.62
C PHE A 114 -0.45 17.37 -0.77
N ILE A 115 -0.71 16.47 -1.71
CA ILE A 115 -0.26 16.57 -3.11
C ILE A 115 -0.75 17.88 -3.72
N ARG A 116 -2.04 18.22 -3.56
CA ARG A 116 -2.63 19.47 -4.07
C ARG A 116 -2.01 20.71 -3.42
N MET A 117 -1.75 20.65 -2.11
CA MET A 117 -1.10 21.74 -1.38
C MET A 117 0.35 21.96 -1.87
N VAL A 118 1.13 20.90 -2.08
CA VAL A 118 2.49 21.05 -2.61
C VAL A 118 2.46 21.56 -4.05
N GLU A 119 1.52 21.08 -4.85
CA GLU A 119 1.34 21.51 -6.23
C GLU A 119 1.03 23.00 -6.34
N SER A 120 0.18 23.55 -5.47
CA SER A 120 -0.16 24.99 -5.48
C SER A 120 0.97 25.89 -4.99
N ASN A 121 1.96 25.35 -4.25
CA ASN A 121 3.03 26.12 -3.63
C ASN A 121 4.40 25.92 -4.31
N THR A 122 4.54 24.92 -5.18
CA THR A 122 5.81 24.64 -5.86
C THR A 122 6.01 25.53 -7.08
N LYS A 123 7.25 25.92 -7.32
CA LYS A 123 7.66 26.65 -8.54
C LYS A 123 7.64 25.76 -9.79
N PHE A 124 7.61 24.43 -9.60
CA PHE A 124 7.70 23.45 -10.69
C PHE A 124 6.54 22.43 -10.64
N PRO A 125 5.29 22.86 -10.90
CA PRO A 125 4.11 22.00 -10.76
C PRO A 125 4.14 20.78 -11.69
N ASN A 126 4.71 20.92 -12.90
CA ASN A 126 4.80 19.80 -13.86
C ASN A 126 5.75 18.70 -13.39
N ILE A 127 6.89 19.05 -12.79
CA ILE A 127 7.83 18.08 -12.22
C ILE A 127 7.15 17.35 -11.05
N TRP A 128 6.44 18.08 -10.20
CA TRP A 128 5.70 17.48 -9.09
C TRP A 128 4.60 16.51 -9.56
N ARG A 129 3.84 16.87 -10.60
CA ARG A 129 2.86 15.97 -11.22
C ARG A 129 3.50 14.70 -11.76
N PHE A 130 4.62 14.84 -12.48
CA PHE A 130 5.38 13.70 -12.99
C PHE A 130 5.86 12.77 -11.87
N LEU A 131 6.43 13.31 -10.80
CA LEU A 131 6.88 12.52 -9.66
C LEU A 131 5.74 11.76 -8.97
N ASN A 132 4.58 12.39 -8.79
CA ASN A 132 3.42 11.72 -8.20
C ASN A 132 2.88 10.61 -9.11
N LEU A 133 2.82 10.85 -10.42
CA LEU A 133 2.40 9.85 -11.41
C LEU A 133 3.36 8.64 -11.40
N MET A 134 4.66 8.89 -11.44
CA MET A 134 5.69 7.85 -11.34
C MET A 134 5.57 7.08 -10.03
N HIS A 135 5.40 7.77 -8.90
CA HIS A 135 5.21 7.11 -7.60
C HIS A 135 3.96 6.22 -7.58
N SER A 136 2.81 6.72 -8.08
CA SER A 136 1.59 5.93 -8.14
C SER A 136 1.76 4.69 -9.02
N TYR A 137 2.46 4.80 -10.15
CA TYR A 137 2.70 3.66 -11.03
C TYR A 137 3.63 2.62 -10.38
N LEU A 138 4.68 3.06 -9.70
CA LEU A 138 5.57 2.17 -8.94
C LEU A 138 4.83 1.41 -7.83
N VAL A 139 3.88 2.05 -7.15
CA VAL A 139 3.03 1.39 -6.16
C VAL A 139 2.14 0.32 -6.81
N ILE A 140 1.54 0.60 -7.97
CA ILE A 140 0.73 -0.40 -8.69
C ILE A 140 1.58 -1.61 -9.08
N LEU A 141 2.77 -1.39 -9.64
CA LEU A 141 3.72 -2.45 -9.96
C LEU A 141 4.11 -3.26 -8.73
N HIS A 142 4.39 -2.59 -7.62
CA HIS A 142 4.76 -3.22 -6.35
C HIS A 142 3.64 -4.13 -5.81
N TYR A 143 2.40 -3.64 -5.78
CA TYR A 143 1.25 -4.41 -5.32
C TYR A 143 0.99 -5.62 -6.22
N ASN A 144 1.05 -5.43 -7.53
CA ASN A 144 0.86 -6.52 -8.48
C ASN A 144 1.98 -7.58 -8.33
N ALA A 145 3.24 -7.18 -8.18
CA ALA A 145 4.33 -8.10 -7.89
C ALA A 145 4.09 -8.94 -6.61
N CYS A 146 3.60 -8.30 -5.54
CA CYS A 146 3.27 -8.98 -4.29
C CYS A 146 2.12 -9.98 -4.48
N VAL A 147 1.06 -9.58 -5.19
CA VAL A 147 -0.10 -10.45 -5.50
C VAL A 147 0.32 -11.63 -6.38
N TYR A 148 1.10 -11.41 -7.43
CA TYR A 148 1.59 -12.46 -8.33
C TYR A 148 2.42 -13.51 -7.58
N PHE A 149 3.33 -13.08 -6.70
CA PHE A 149 4.09 -14.02 -5.89
C PHE A 149 3.20 -14.80 -4.91
N THR A 150 2.30 -14.11 -4.20
CA THR A 150 1.36 -14.77 -3.28
C THR A 150 0.50 -15.80 -4.00
N LEU A 151 -0.05 -15.47 -5.18
CA LEU A 151 -0.84 -16.40 -5.99
C LEU A 151 -0.02 -17.63 -6.41
N SER A 152 1.24 -17.43 -6.82
CA SER A 152 2.13 -18.54 -7.15
C SER A 152 2.42 -19.41 -5.93
N ALA A 153 2.61 -18.81 -4.75
CA ALA A 153 2.85 -19.54 -3.50
C ALA A 153 1.62 -20.32 -3.02
N THR A 154 0.40 -19.82 -3.25
CA THR A 154 -0.86 -20.47 -2.82
C THR A 154 -1.37 -21.52 -3.80
N ASN A 155 -1.15 -21.33 -5.10
CA ASN A 155 -1.70 -22.20 -6.15
C ASN A 155 -0.66 -23.17 -6.72
N GLY A 156 0.59 -23.08 -6.28
CA GLY A 156 1.69 -23.92 -6.73
C GLY A 156 2.68 -23.14 -7.60
N TYR A 157 3.96 -23.35 -7.30
CA TYR A 157 5.06 -22.79 -8.07
C TYR A 157 5.17 -23.44 -9.45
N GLY A 158 5.84 -22.75 -10.37
CA GLY A 158 6.11 -23.22 -11.71
C GLY A 158 7.23 -24.28 -11.71
N ASN A 159 6.95 -25.43 -12.30
CA ASN A 159 7.91 -26.52 -12.43
C ASN A 159 8.97 -26.24 -13.51
N LEU A 160 8.66 -25.33 -14.44
CA LEU A 160 9.54 -24.90 -15.53
C LEU A 160 9.76 -23.38 -15.43
N LEU A 161 10.92 -22.90 -15.88
CA LEU A 161 11.19 -21.45 -15.97
C LEU A 161 10.26 -20.74 -16.97
N THR A 162 9.63 -21.49 -17.86
CA THR A 162 8.65 -21.01 -18.84
C THR A 162 7.22 -21.08 -18.33
N SER A 163 6.98 -21.54 -17.09
CA SER A 163 5.65 -21.56 -16.50
C SER A 163 5.18 -20.16 -16.12
N TRP A 164 3.87 -19.98 -16.06
CA TRP A 164 3.27 -18.71 -15.65
C TRP A 164 3.56 -18.36 -14.20
N SER A 165 3.46 -19.36 -13.31
CA SER A 165 3.73 -19.20 -11.87
C SER A 165 5.21 -18.93 -11.60
N TYR A 166 5.50 -18.31 -10.45
CA TYR A 166 6.86 -18.11 -9.96
C TYR A 166 7.65 -19.44 -9.92
N PRO A 167 8.91 -19.50 -10.38
CA PRO A 167 9.70 -20.75 -10.39
C PRO A 167 9.85 -21.39 -9.00
N ASP A 168 9.68 -22.71 -8.91
CA ASP A 168 9.77 -23.42 -7.63
C ASP A 168 11.17 -23.30 -7.00
N PRO A 169 11.31 -22.70 -5.80
CA PRO A 169 12.58 -22.61 -5.10
C PRO A 169 13.25 -23.96 -4.81
N ASN A 170 12.48 -25.05 -4.74
CA ASN A 170 13.04 -26.39 -4.51
C ASN A 170 13.71 -26.96 -5.77
N LEU A 171 13.17 -26.63 -6.95
CA LEU A 171 13.73 -27.04 -8.24
C LEU A 171 14.82 -26.07 -8.72
N PHE A 172 14.67 -24.80 -8.40
CA PHE A 172 15.60 -23.73 -8.77
C PHE A 172 16.04 -22.96 -7.52
N PRO A 173 17.07 -23.43 -6.79
CA PRO A 173 17.50 -22.83 -5.50
C PRO A 173 17.84 -21.33 -5.57
N GLU A 174 18.29 -20.84 -6.73
CA GLU A 174 18.56 -19.43 -6.99
C GLU A 174 17.32 -18.52 -6.92
N TYR A 175 16.12 -19.09 -7.02
CA TYR A 175 14.82 -18.44 -6.83
C TYR A 175 14.32 -18.52 -5.37
N GLY A 176 15.12 -19.09 -4.46
CA GLY A 176 14.81 -19.11 -3.03
C GLY A 176 15.08 -17.79 -2.31
N PHE A 177 15.96 -16.93 -2.83
CA PHE A 177 16.32 -15.67 -2.17
C PHE A 177 15.21 -14.63 -2.29
N VAL A 178 14.85 -13.96 -1.19
CA VAL A 178 13.82 -12.90 -1.16
C VAL A 178 14.07 -11.78 -2.16
N THR A 179 15.34 -11.41 -2.39
CA THR A 179 15.71 -10.41 -3.40
C THR A 179 15.36 -10.89 -4.81
N ARG A 180 15.65 -12.16 -5.12
CA ARG A 180 15.27 -12.76 -6.40
C ARG A 180 13.75 -12.88 -6.53
N GLN A 181 13.06 -13.30 -5.48
CA GLN A 181 11.60 -13.41 -5.46
C GLN A 181 10.94 -12.08 -5.77
N TYR A 182 11.32 -11.02 -5.04
CA TYR A 182 10.79 -9.69 -5.24
C TYR A 182 11.15 -9.13 -6.62
N SER A 183 12.43 -9.17 -7.00
CA SER A 183 12.89 -8.60 -8.28
C SER A 183 12.28 -9.30 -9.49
N TYR A 184 12.13 -10.62 -9.47
CA TYR A 184 11.50 -11.36 -10.56
C TYR A 184 10.01 -11.03 -10.66
N SER A 185 9.27 -11.04 -9.55
CA SER A 185 7.85 -10.70 -9.53
C SER A 185 7.60 -9.24 -9.95
N PHE A 186 8.50 -8.33 -9.55
CA PHE A 186 8.45 -6.93 -9.98
C PHE A 186 8.73 -6.78 -11.47
N TYR A 187 9.73 -7.50 -11.99
CA TYR A 187 10.02 -7.54 -13.43
C TYR A 187 8.84 -8.11 -14.24
N TRP A 188 8.22 -9.19 -13.76
CA TRP A 188 7.01 -9.76 -14.36
C TRP A 188 5.88 -8.72 -14.39
N SER A 189 5.66 -8.03 -13.27
CA SER A 189 4.65 -6.98 -13.16
C SER A 189 4.88 -5.84 -14.16
N ILE A 190 6.13 -5.38 -14.33
CA ILE A 190 6.49 -4.40 -15.36
C ILE A 190 6.09 -4.92 -16.74
N LYS A 191 6.50 -6.13 -17.13
CA LYS A 191 6.23 -6.65 -18.47
C LYS A 191 4.73 -6.73 -18.79
N VAL A 192 3.92 -7.12 -17.81
CA VAL A 192 2.47 -7.22 -17.98
C VAL A 192 1.82 -5.83 -18.04
N LEU A 193 2.13 -4.94 -17.10
CA LEU A 193 1.49 -3.62 -17.01
C LEU A 193 2.03 -2.57 -17.98
N THR A 194 3.19 -2.81 -18.61
CA THR A 194 3.73 -1.95 -19.68
C THR A 194 3.47 -2.51 -21.08
N LEU A 195 2.80 -3.66 -21.18
CA LEU A 195 2.51 -4.36 -22.44
C LEU A 195 3.76 -4.68 -23.30
N VAL A 196 4.95 -4.73 -22.69
CA VAL A 196 6.19 -5.16 -23.36
C VAL A 196 6.09 -6.64 -23.79
N GLY A 197 5.25 -7.43 -23.11
CA GLY A 197 5.00 -8.82 -23.46
C GLY A 197 6.17 -9.76 -23.10
N GLY A 198 6.24 -10.90 -23.79
CA GLY A 198 7.28 -11.92 -23.55
C GLY A 198 7.23 -12.52 -22.14
N THR A 199 6.07 -12.49 -21.49
CA THR A 199 5.80 -13.26 -20.29
C THR A 199 5.33 -14.67 -20.67
N PRO A 200 5.58 -15.67 -19.83
CA PRO A 200 4.97 -16.98 -19.96
C PRO A 200 3.45 -16.91 -20.17
N LEU A 201 2.93 -17.81 -21.03
CA LEU A 201 1.50 -17.91 -21.26
C LEU A 201 0.81 -18.45 -20.01
N PRO A 202 -0.35 -17.89 -19.62
CA PRO A 202 -1.21 -18.48 -18.60
C PRO A 202 -1.56 -19.93 -18.95
N GLU A 203 -1.56 -20.81 -17.95
CA GLU A 203 -1.83 -22.24 -18.13
C GLU A 203 -3.28 -22.59 -17.76
N THR A 204 -3.90 -21.81 -16.88
CA THR A 204 -5.26 -22.05 -16.36
C THR A 204 -6.19 -20.86 -16.59
N ASN A 205 -7.51 -21.12 -16.60
CA ASN A 205 -8.53 -20.10 -16.87
C ASN A 205 -8.45 -18.89 -15.92
N TRP A 206 -8.14 -19.11 -14.65
CA TRP A 206 -8.02 -18.00 -13.69
C TRP A 206 -6.76 -17.17 -13.93
N GLN A 207 -5.65 -17.79 -14.35
CA GLN A 207 -4.44 -17.05 -14.72
C GLN A 207 -4.69 -16.20 -15.96
N PHE A 208 -5.43 -16.73 -16.95
CA PHE A 208 -5.89 -15.94 -18.10
C PHE A 208 -6.71 -14.75 -17.64
N ALA A 209 -7.76 -14.96 -16.84
CA ALA A 209 -8.60 -13.88 -16.33
C ALA A 209 -7.79 -12.82 -15.57
N TYR A 210 -6.87 -13.24 -14.70
CA TYR A 210 -5.99 -12.33 -13.95
C TYR A 210 -5.09 -11.52 -14.88
N THR A 211 -4.41 -12.15 -15.85
CA THR A 211 -3.57 -11.43 -16.81
C THR A 211 -4.34 -10.46 -17.71
N ILE A 212 -5.54 -10.84 -18.17
CA ILE A 212 -6.41 -9.97 -18.97
C ILE A 212 -6.82 -8.74 -18.14
N LEU A 213 -7.25 -8.95 -16.89
CA LEU A 213 -7.61 -7.84 -16.00
C LEU A 213 -6.44 -6.88 -15.78
N LEU A 214 -5.22 -7.39 -15.60
CA LEU A 214 -4.03 -6.55 -15.47
C LEU A 214 -3.71 -5.76 -16.74
N GLN A 215 -3.85 -6.37 -17.92
CA GLN A 215 -3.65 -5.68 -19.20
C GLN A 215 -4.73 -4.62 -19.47
N LEU A 216 -5.93 -4.77 -18.94
CA LEU A 216 -6.97 -3.73 -19.01
C LEU A 216 -6.69 -2.54 -18.07
N LEU A 217 -5.86 -2.74 -17.05
CA LEU A 217 -5.48 -1.71 -16.07
C LEU A 217 -4.24 -0.89 -16.50
N SER A 218 -3.54 -1.28 -17.57
CA SER A 218 -2.32 -0.61 -18.06
C SER A 218 -2.59 0.75 -18.69
#